data_AF-A0A845YTM9-F1
#
_entry.id   AF-A0A845YTM9-F1
#
_cell.length_a   1.000
_cell.length_b   1.000
_cell.length_c   1.000
_cell.angle_alpha   90.00
_cell.angle_beta   90.00
_cell.angle_gamma   90.00
#
_symmetry.space_group_name_H-M   'P 1'
#
loop_
_entity.id
_entity.type
_entity.pdbx_description
1 polymer ?
#
loop_
_entity_poly.entity_id
_entity_poly.type
_entity_poly.pdbx_seq_one_letter_code
_entity_poly.pdbx_strand_id
1 'polypeptide(L)' 'MEFIKEIRQELGLNPYKMAKEMGIKTVQQYMSFEEAQRSVNIERLVKLWKLSGLDARAFMERMLQEVSDKQNKRKGVGK' A
#
# COMPACT_ATOMS: atom_id res chain seq x y z
N MET A 1 -0.72 4.21 4.08
CA MET A 1 -1.85 3.52 3.44
C MET A 1 -2.01 2.22 4.19
N GLU A 2 -3.11 2.04 4.90
CA GLU A 2 -3.29 0.81 5.69
C GLU A 2 -3.33 -0.41 4.76
N PHE A 3 -3.92 -0.26 3.57
CA PHE A 3 -3.91 -1.28 2.52
C PHE A 3 -2.53 -1.90 2.19
N ILE A 4 -1.47 -1.10 2.04
CA ILE A 4 -0.14 -1.61 1.67
C ILE A 4 0.47 -2.41 2.84
N LYS A 5 0.24 -1.91 4.05
CA LYS A 5 0.68 -2.53 5.30
C LYS A 5 -0.03 -3.85 5.55
N GLU A 6 -1.33 -3.91 5.29
CA GLU A 6 -2.15 -5.13 5.37
C GLU A 6 -1.61 -6.21 4.44
N ILE A 7 -1.36 -5.88 3.16
CA ILE A 7 -0.75 -6.84 2.21
C ILE A 7 0.58 -7.37 2.76
N ARG A 8 1.45 -6.50 3.27
CA ARG A 8 2.73 -6.94 3.84
C ARG A 8 2.52 -7.91 5.03
N GLN A 9 1.55 -7.61 5.89
CA GLN A 9 1.22 -8.44 7.06
C GLN A 9 0.61 -9.79 6.67
N GLU A 10 -0.28 -9.82 5.67
CA GLU A 10 -0.85 -11.03 5.09
C GLU A 10 0.24 -11.95 4.49
N LEU A 11 1.26 -11.35 3.87
CA LEU A 11 2.43 -12.08 3.37
C LEU A 11 3.41 -12.51 4.49
N GLY A 12 3.18 -12.12 5.75
CA GLY A 12 4.07 -12.43 6.88
C GLY A 12 5.45 -11.76 6.77
N LEU A 13 5.55 -10.68 6.00
CA LEU A 13 6.83 -10.01 5.74
C LEU A 13 7.07 -8.86 6.72
N ASN A 14 8.32 -8.76 7.20
CA ASN A 14 8.76 -7.53 7.86
C ASN A 14 9.10 -6.45 6.81
N PRO A 15 9.18 -5.16 7.18
CA PRO A 15 9.44 -4.08 6.23
C PRO A 15 10.73 -4.26 5.42
N TYR A 16 11.77 -4.84 6.03
CA TYR A 16 13.05 -5.10 5.35
C TYR A 16 12.89 -6.14 4.22
N LYS A 17 12.24 -7.27 4.50
CA LYS A 17 12.00 -8.32 3.51
C LYS A 17 11.09 -7.79 2.40
N MET A 18 10.03 -7.07 2.74
CA MET A 18 9.13 -6.50 1.74
C MET A 18 9.83 -5.49 0.83
N ALA A 19 10.70 -4.62 1.38
CA ALA A 19 11.50 -3.71 0.58
C ALA A 19 12.35 -4.45 -0.46
N LYS A 20 12.97 -5.58 -0.06
CA LYS A 20 13.76 -6.44 -0.95
C LYS A 20 12.90 -7.05 -2.07
N GLU A 21 11.75 -7.64 -1.74
CA GLU A 21 10.82 -8.22 -2.73
C GLU A 21 10.31 -7.18 -3.73
N MET A 22 10.06 -5.95 -3.27
CA MET A 22 9.63 -4.85 -4.13
C MET A 22 10.77 -4.25 -4.97
N GLY A 23 12.02 -4.60 -4.70
CA GLY A 23 13.21 -4.00 -5.30
C GLY A 23 13.43 -2.55 -4.87
N ILE A 24 13.03 -2.20 -3.64
CA ILE A 24 13.21 -0.88 -3.04
C ILE A 24 14.55 -0.87 -2.29
N LYS A 25 15.39 0.14 -2.56
CA LYS A 25 16.79 0.16 -2.11
C LYS A 25 16.95 0.23 -0.59
N THR A 26 16.06 0.92 0.12
CA THR A 26 16.16 1.10 1.57
C THR A 26 14.81 0.86 2.25
N VAL A 27 14.87 0.39 3.50
CA VAL A 27 13.67 0.21 4.33
C VAL A 27 12.92 1.52 4.50
N GLN A 28 13.63 2.64 4.67
CA GLN A 28 13.00 3.96 4.80
C GLN A 28 12.19 4.34 3.54
N GLN A 29 12.70 4.04 2.34
CA GLN A 29 11.97 4.28 1.10
C GLN A 29 10.72 3.40 0.98
N TYR A 30 10.77 2.18 1.53
CA TYR A 30 9.62 1.31 1.63
C TYR A 30 8.60 1.85 2.64
N MET A 31 9.03 2.27 3.83
CA MET A 31 8.15 2.85 4.86
C MET A 31 7.43 4.10 4.33
N SER A 32 8.12 5.00 3.64
CA SER A 32 7.46 6.16 3.01
C SER A 32 6.45 5.77 1.92
N PHE A 33 6.66 4.64 1.23
CA PHE A 33 5.69 4.09 0.28
C PHE A 33 4.49 3.46 1.00
N GLU A 34 4.73 2.62 2.01
CA GLU A 34 3.70 1.98 2.84
C GLU A 34 2.81 3.02 3.51
N GLU A 35 3.40 4.06 4.08
CA GLU A 35 2.66 5.15 4.73
C GLU A 35 2.00 6.10 3.71
N ALA A 36 2.39 6.03 2.44
CA ALA A 36 1.99 6.94 1.37
C ALA A 36 2.32 8.41 1.69
N GLN A 37 3.50 8.65 2.28
CA GLN A 37 4.03 9.99 2.57
C GLN A 37 4.42 10.78 1.31
N ARG A 38 4.46 10.11 0.14
CA ARG A 38 4.80 10.70 -1.17
C ARG A 38 3.84 10.18 -2.25
N SER A 39 3.89 10.80 -3.43
CA SER A 39 3.20 10.30 -4.61
C SER A 39 3.58 8.83 -4.86
N VAL A 40 2.55 8.00 -4.99
CA VAL A 40 2.70 6.56 -5.16
C VAL A 40 3.03 6.28 -6.64
N ASN A 41 4.17 5.65 -6.90
CA ASN A 41 4.56 5.26 -8.25
C ASN A 41 3.71 4.06 -8.72
N ILE A 42 3.12 4.15 -9.91
CA ILE A 42 2.31 3.09 -10.53
C ILE A 42 3.07 1.78 -10.69
N GLU A 43 4.36 1.80 -11.01
CA GLU A 43 5.19 0.60 -11.11
C GLU A 43 5.27 -0.15 -9.79
N ARG A 44 5.31 0.59 -8.66
CA ARG A 44 5.33 -0.01 -7.32
C ARG A 44 3.98 -0.62 -6.96
N LEU A 45 2.88 0.00 -7.40
CA LEU A 45 1.53 -0.57 -7.24
C LEU A 45 1.37 -1.86 -8.03
N VAL A 46 1.83 -1.89 -9.28
CA VAL A 46 1.80 -3.11 -10.10
C VAL A 46 2.65 -4.22 -9.50
N LYS A 47 3.83 -3.89 -8.96
CA LYS A 47 4.65 -4.87 -8.22
C LYS A 47 3.96 -5.38 -6.95
N LEU A 48 3.36 -4.49 -6.17
CA LEU A 48 2.62 -4.85 -4.96
C LEU A 48 1.46 -5.80 -5.32
N TRP A 49 0.72 -5.50 -6.39
CA TRP A 49 -0.34 -6.37 -6.90
C TRP A 49 0.17 -7.76 -7.24
N LYS A 50 1.26 -7.87 -8.02
CA LYS A 50 1.87 -9.16 -8.35
C LYS A 50 2.31 -9.95 -7.12
N LEU A 51 2.88 -9.28 -6.12
CA LEU A 51 3.32 -9.91 -4.87
C LEU A 51 2.14 -10.35 -3.99
N SER A 52 1.04 -9.60 -4.00
CA SER A 52 -0.13 -9.90 -3.17
C SER A 52 -0.85 -11.18 -3.56
N GLY A 53 -0.66 -11.66 -4.81
CA GLY A 53 -1.39 -12.82 -5.33
C GLY A 53 -2.90 -12.58 -5.54
N LEU A 54 -3.38 -11.37 -5.29
CA LEU A 54 -4.77 -10.98 -5.53
C LEU A 54 -5.05 -10.91 -7.03
N ASP A 55 -6.26 -11.26 -7.44
CA ASP A 55 -6.73 -10.88 -8.76
C ASP A 55 -6.87 -9.35 -8.89
N ALA A 56 -6.92 -8.87 -10.13
CA ALA A 56 -6.94 -7.43 -10.41
C ALA A 56 -8.15 -6.72 -9.79
N ARG A 57 -9.31 -7.38 -9.72
CA ARG A 57 -10.53 -6.79 -9.18
C ARG A 57 -10.42 -6.64 -7.66
N ALA A 58 -10.03 -7.70 -6.97
CA ALA A 58 -9.85 -7.68 -5.52
C ALA A 58 -8.81 -6.63 -5.08
N PHE A 59 -7.71 -6.51 -5.81
CA PHE A 59 -6.70 -5.50 -5.55
C PHE A 59 -7.24 -4.06 -5.71
N MET A 60 -7.99 -3.82 -6.79
CA MET A 60 -8.62 -2.51 -7.05
C MET A 60 -9.70 -2.17 -6.04
N GLU A 61 -10.54 -3.13 -5.63
CA GLU A 61 -11.57 -2.92 -4.60
C GLU A 61 -10.95 -2.48 -3.27
N ARG A 62 -9.87 -3.15 -2.83
CA ARG A 62 -9.14 -2.73 -1.63
C ARG A 62 -8.52 -1.33 -1.75
N MET A 63 -7.97 -0.99 -2.91
CA MET A 63 -7.48 0.37 -3.18
C MET A 63 -8.59 1.43 -3.12
N LEU A 64 -9.75 1.15 -3.71
CA LEU A 64 -10.91 2.05 -3.72
C LEU A 64 -11.46 2.28 -2.31
N GLN A 65 -11.47 1.24 -1.47
CA GLN A 65 -11.87 1.33 -0.07
C GLN A 65 -10.96 2.29 0.71
N GLU A 66 -9.63 2.11 0.62
CA GLU A 66 -8.64 2.98 1.27
C GLU A 66 -8.77 4.45 0.84
N VAL A 67 -9.04 4.71 -0.45
CA VAL A 67 -9.28 6.07 -0.96
C VAL A 67 -10.56 6.65 -0.39
N SER A 68 -11.63 5.87 -0.32
CA SER A 68 -12.92 6.29 0.24
C SER A 68 -12.81 6.63 1.73
N ASP A 69 -12.13 5.78 2.50
CA ASP A 69 -11.94 5.98 3.95
C ASP A 69 -11.17 7.27 4.25
N LYS A 70 -10.15 7.58 3.42
CA LYS A 70 -9.41 8.84 3.53
C LYS A 70 -10.25 10.05 3.18
N GLN A 71 -11.12 9.96 2.18
CA GLN A 71 -12.02 11.06 1.83
C GLN A 71 -13.07 11.29 2.92
N ASN A 72 -13.62 10.23 3.49
CA ASN A 72 -14.61 10.30 4.57
C ASN A 72 -14.01 10.90 5.85
N LYS A 73 -12.79 10.51 6.24
CA LYS A 73 -12.06 11.13 7.37
C LYS A 73 -11.84 12.63 7.18
N ARG A 74 -11.57 13.09 5.95
CA ARG A 74 -11.39 14.53 5.66
C ARG A 74 -12.69 15.33 5.74
N LYS A 75 -13.84 14.73 5.40
CA LYS A 75 -15.17 15.38 5.47
C LYS A 75 -15.75 15.42 6.89
N GLY A 76 -15.32 14.53 7.78
CA GLY A 76 -15.83 14.45 9.17
C GLY A 76 -15.24 15.46 10.16
N VAL A 77 -14.19 16.22 9.78
CA VAL A 77 -13.52 17.21 10.67
C VAL A 77 -14.12 18.62 10.51
N GLY A 78 -15.18 18.78 9.72
CA GLY A 78 -15.85 20.05 9.44
C GLY A 78 -17.25 20.19 10.04
N LYS A 79 -17.48 19.67 11.26
CA LYS A 79 -18.71 19.94 12.03
C LYS A 79 -18.37 20.32 13.47
#